data_AF-A0A6U0J2X8-F1
#
_entry.id   AF-A0A6U0J2X8-F1
#
_cell.length_a   1.000
_cell.length_b   1.000
_cell.length_c   1.000
_cell.angle_alpha   90.00
_cell.angle_beta   90.00
_cell.angle_gamma   90.00
#
_symmetry.space_group_name_H-M   'P 1'
#
loop_
_entity.id
_entity.type
_entity.pdbx_description
1 polymer ?
#
loop_
_entity_poly.entity_id
_entity_poly.type
_entity_poly.pdbx_seq_one_letter_code
_entity_poly.pdbx_strand_id
1 'polypeptide(L)'
;MQLGMDGVFVGSGIFKSKNPAARAAAIVRATTHYNDPKVIMEVSTGLGPAMVGICDIKADPVNFRDREGGEYQYAGRVPPKKHLSGKTETQLYGSSWESTGVN
;
A
#
# COMPACT_ATOMS: atom_id res chain seq x y z
N MET A 1 -12.05 -7.68 6.78
CA MET A 1 -13.39 -8.26 7.00
C MET A 1 -13.56 -8.85 8.40
N GLN A 2 -12.71 -9.78 8.87
CA GLN A 2 -12.82 -10.38 10.23
C GLN A 2 -12.85 -9.35 11.38
N LEU A 3 -12.21 -8.19 11.21
CA LEU A 3 -12.23 -7.06 12.15
C LEU A 3 -13.45 -6.13 11.99
N GLY A 4 -14.48 -6.51 11.23
CA GLY A 4 -15.72 -5.73 11.05
C GLY A 4 -15.70 -4.68 9.94
N MET A 5 -14.74 -4.75 9.01
CA MET A 5 -14.67 -3.82 7.86
C MET A 5 -15.57 -4.29 6.71
N ASP A 6 -16.18 -3.35 5.98
CA ASP A 6 -17.05 -3.62 4.82
C ASP A 6 -16.30 -3.92 3.51
N GLY A 7 -15.03 -3.51 3.42
CA GLY A 7 -14.22 -3.69 2.23
C GLY A 7 -12.75 -3.33 2.43
N VAL A 8 -11.96 -3.51 1.38
CA VAL A 8 -10.52 -3.21 1.36
C VAL A 8 -10.14 -2.45 0.09
N PHE A 9 -9.23 -1.50 0.21
CA PHE A 9 -8.62 -0.79 -0.93
C PHE A 9 -7.21 -1.33 -1.16
N VAL A 10 -6.90 -1.66 -2.41
CA VAL A 10 -5.57 -2.20 -2.77
C VAL A 10 -5.08 -1.56 -4.05
N GLY A 11 -3.87 -0.98 -4.00
CA GLY A 11 -3.17 -0.41 -5.16
C GLY A 11 -1.85 -1.12 -5.41
N SER A 12 -0.77 -0.59 -4.84
CA SER A 12 0.60 -1.08 -5.03
C SER A 12 0.78 -2.58 -4.75
N GLY A 13 0.02 -3.13 -3.81
CA GLY A 13 0.07 -4.55 -3.44
C GLY A 13 -0.24 -5.50 -4.59
N ILE A 14 -1.03 -5.06 -5.58
CA ILE A 14 -1.36 -5.82 -6.80
C ILE A 14 -0.36 -5.50 -7.90
N PHE A 15 -0.25 -4.22 -8.27
CA PHE A 15 0.47 -3.81 -9.48
C PHE A 15 2.00 -3.87 -9.36
N LYS A 16 2.55 -3.77 -8.13
CA LYS A 16 4.00 -3.92 -7.88
C LYS A 16 4.39 -5.36 -7.47
N SER A 17 3.51 -6.33 -7.68
CA SER A 17 3.80 -7.75 -7.46
C SER A 17 4.27 -8.45 -8.73
N LYS A 18 4.83 -9.67 -8.60
CA LYS A 18 5.29 -10.44 -9.77
C LYS A 18 4.14 -10.90 -10.68
N ASN A 19 2.96 -11.18 -10.12
CA ASN A 19 1.79 -11.61 -10.88
C ASN A 19 0.53 -10.82 -10.45
N PRO A 20 0.33 -9.61 -11.02
CA PRO A 20 -0.78 -8.75 -10.65
C PRO A 20 -2.16 -9.37 -10.89
N ALA A 21 -2.36 -10.08 -12.01
CA ALA A 21 -3.65 -10.66 -12.36
C ALA A 21 -4.09 -11.76 -11.37
N ALA A 22 -3.19 -12.71 -11.10
CA ALA A 22 -3.48 -13.77 -10.12
C ALA A 22 -3.68 -13.20 -8.72
N ARG A 23 -2.89 -12.19 -8.34
CA ARG A 23 -3.01 -11.54 -7.03
C ARG A 23 -4.31 -10.75 -6.86
N ALA A 24 -4.74 -10.03 -7.90
CA ALA A 24 -6.03 -9.33 -7.88
C ALA A 24 -7.19 -10.32 -7.68
N ALA A 25 -7.21 -11.40 -8.46
CA ALA A 25 -8.24 -12.44 -8.33
C ALA A 25 -8.24 -13.08 -6.93
N ALA A 26 -7.05 -13.35 -6.36
CA ALA A 26 -6.92 -13.89 -5.02
C ALA A 26 -7.46 -12.94 -3.94
N ILE A 27 -7.16 -11.64 -4.03
CA ILE A 27 -7.64 -10.64 -3.06
C ILE A 27 -9.17 -10.51 -3.11
N VAL A 28 -9.77 -10.52 -4.30
CA VAL A 28 -11.24 -10.48 -4.45
C VAL A 28 -11.89 -11.70 -3.82
N ARG A 29 -11.36 -12.91 -4.09
CA ARG A 29 -11.85 -14.15 -3.49
C ARG A 29 -11.65 -14.17 -1.98
N ALA A 30 -10.50 -13.71 -1.50
CA ALA A 30 -10.19 -13.63 -0.06
C ALA A 30 -11.10 -12.64 0.67
N THR A 31 -11.45 -11.52 0.04
CA THR A 31 -12.38 -10.54 0.62
C THR A 31 -13.80 -11.11 0.70
N THR A 32 -14.21 -11.86 -0.32
CA THR A 32 -15.54 -12.49 -0.39
C THR A 32 -15.68 -13.64 0.62
N HIS A 33 -14.66 -14.50 0.75
CA HIS A 33 -14.66 -15.70 1.58
C HIS A 33 -13.78 -15.57 2.82
N TYR A 34 -13.73 -14.38 3.42
CA TYR A 34 -12.80 -14.06 4.50
C TYR A 34 -12.92 -14.93 5.77
N ASN A 35 -14.06 -15.60 5.94
CA ASN A 35 -14.35 -16.49 7.06
C ASN A 35 -14.13 -17.98 6.75
N ASP A 36 -13.73 -18.35 5.53
CA ASP A 36 -13.41 -19.73 5.17
C ASP A 36 -11.89 -19.93 5.08
N PRO A 37 -11.26 -20.58 6.09
CA PRO A 37 -9.82 -20.79 6.10
C PRO A 37 -9.29 -21.62 4.92
N LYS A 38 -10.12 -22.53 4.37
CA LYS A 38 -9.70 -23.38 3.24
C LYS A 38 -9.55 -22.56 1.97
N VAL A 39 -10.54 -21.72 1.67
CA VAL A 39 -10.48 -20.82 0.51
C VAL A 39 -9.32 -19.84 0.65
N ILE A 40 -9.10 -19.28 1.85
CA ILE A 40 -7.97 -18.37 2.09
C ILE A 40 -6.62 -19.05 1.86
N MET A 41 -6.46 -20.29 2.33
CA MET A 41 -5.26 -21.08 2.07
C MET A 41 -5.05 -21.27 0.57
N GLU A 42 -6.06 -21.75 -0.15
CA GLU A 42 -5.98 -22.01 -1.60
C GLU A 42 -5.57 -20.77 -2.38
N VAL A 43 -6.25 -19.63 -2.17
CA VAL A 43 -5.98 -18.40 -2.91
C VAL A 43 -4.65 -17.75 -2.54
N SER A 44 -4.06 -18.10 -1.39
CA SER A 44 -2.75 -17.59 -0.96
C SER A 44 -1.58 -18.37 -1.60
N THR A 45 -1.84 -19.53 -2.20
CA THR A 45 -0.79 -20.34 -2.84
C THR A 45 -0.46 -19.86 -4.26
N GLY A 46 0.79 -20.03 -4.69
CA GLY A 46 1.19 -19.82 -6.09
C GLY A 46 1.20 -18.36 -6.59
N LEU A 47 1.01 -17.36 -5.73
CA LEU A 47 0.91 -15.94 -6.13
C LEU A 47 2.25 -15.27 -6.48
N GLY A 48 3.38 -15.96 -6.24
CA GLY A 48 4.72 -15.39 -6.38
C GLY A 48 5.04 -14.29 -5.35
N PRO A 49 6.22 -13.66 -5.43
CA PRO A 49 6.66 -12.66 -4.47
C PRO A 49 5.74 -11.44 -4.48
N ALA A 50 5.46 -10.97 -3.26
CA ALA A 50 4.71 -9.76 -3.00
C ALA A 50 5.52 -8.50 -3.33
N MET A 51 4.84 -7.35 -3.32
CA MET A 51 5.56 -6.08 -3.32
C MET A 51 6.51 -6.02 -2.12
N VAL A 52 7.69 -5.45 -2.32
CA VAL A 52 8.59 -5.13 -1.20
C VAL A 52 8.00 -3.91 -0.49
N GLY A 53 7.50 -4.12 0.73
CA GLY A 53 7.02 -3.05 1.60
C GLY A 53 8.15 -2.33 2.31
N ILE A 54 7.79 -1.29 3.08
CA ILE A 54 8.72 -0.56 3.95
C ILE A 54 8.45 -1.01 5.39
N CYS A 55 9.50 -1.33 6.14
CA CYS A 55 9.40 -1.72 7.54
C CYS A 55 9.83 -0.54 8.43
N ASP A 56 8.88 0.25 8.92
CA ASP A 56 9.16 1.47 9.71
C ASP A 56 9.57 1.20 11.18
N ILE A 57 9.79 -0.07 11.55
CA ILE A 57 10.23 -0.45 12.90
C ILE A 57 11.64 0.06 13.24
N LYS A 58 12.38 0.61 12.26
CA LYS A 58 13.71 1.21 12.43
C LYS A 58 13.81 2.67 12.00
N ALA A 59 12.73 3.45 12.14
CA ALA A 59 12.71 4.88 11.79
C ALA A 59 13.22 5.11 10.36
N ASP A 60 12.61 4.39 9.41
CA ASP A 60 12.93 4.55 8.00
C ASP A 60 12.23 5.82 7.52
N PRO A 61 12.96 6.87 7.12
CA PRO A 61 12.42 8.22 7.04
C PRO A 61 11.68 8.51 5.73
N VAL A 62 11.02 7.49 5.18
CA VAL A 62 10.48 7.50 3.82
C VAL A 62 8.96 7.53 3.88
N ASN A 63 8.38 8.67 3.50
CA ASN A 63 6.94 8.74 3.32
C ASN A 63 6.54 7.91 2.09
N PHE A 64 5.39 7.22 2.16
CA PHE A 64 4.82 6.47 1.04
C PHE A 64 4.77 7.30 -0.27
N ARG A 65 4.55 8.62 -0.15
CA ARG A 65 4.47 9.59 -1.26
C ARG A 65 5.78 9.74 -2.03
N ASP A 66 6.93 9.55 -1.37
CA ASP A 66 8.23 9.89 -1.92
C ASP A 66 8.80 8.82 -2.87
N ARG A 67 8.10 7.68 -3.03
CA ARG A 67 8.61 6.49 -3.78
C ARG A 67 7.64 5.92 -4.82
N GLU A 68 6.64 6.66 -5.30
CA GLU A 68 5.71 6.07 -6.27
C GLU A 68 6.36 5.56 -7.58
N GLY A 69 7.57 6.05 -7.92
CA GLY A 69 8.26 5.80 -9.19
C GLY A 69 9.43 4.81 -9.25
N GLY A 70 9.71 3.96 -8.23
CA GLY A 70 10.71 2.90 -8.41
C GLY A 70 11.61 2.59 -7.20
N GLU A 71 12.73 1.91 -7.47
CA GLU A 71 13.66 1.44 -6.45
C GLU A 71 14.46 2.60 -5.82
N TYR A 72 14.00 3.13 -4.70
CA TYR A 72 14.73 4.12 -3.92
C TYR A 72 15.88 3.49 -3.12
N GLN A 73 17.09 3.99 -3.35
CA GLN A 73 18.31 3.67 -2.62
C GLN A 73 18.45 4.65 -1.44
N TYR A 74 18.48 4.13 -0.21
CA TYR A 74 18.57 4.95 0.99
C TYR A 74 20.01 5.46 1.18
N ALA A 75 20.21 6.77 1.05
CA ALA A 75 21.53 7.42 1.14
C ALA A 75 21.92 7.86 2.57
N GLY A 76 21.29 7.30 3.62
CA GLY A 76 21.63 7.57 5.01
C GLY A 76 21.12 8.91 5.57
N ARG A 77 20.22 9.61 4.87
CA ARG A 77 19.49 10.80 5.38
C ARG A 77 18.04 10.76 4.95
N VAL A 78 17.16 11.29 5.80
CA VAL A 78 15.76 11.60 5.47
C VAL A 78 15.73 12.51 4.24
N PRO A 79 15.08 12.11 3.13
CA PRO A 79 14.86 13.02 2.01
C PRO A 79 14.10 14.26 2.47
N PRO A 80 14.53 15.48 2.09
CA PRO A 80 13.72 16.66 2.33
C PRO A 80 12.38 16.53 1.59
N LYS A 81 11.28 16.96 2.23
CA LYS A 81 9.95 16.97 1.61
C LYS A 81 10.02 17.72 0.28
N LYS A 82 9.68 17.05 -0.84
CA LYS A 82 9.61 17.72 -2.13
C LYS A 82 8.47 18.74 -2.12
N HIS A 83 8.75 19.95 -2.60
CA HIS A 83 7.70 20.92 -2.89
C HIS A 83 6.93 20.41 -4.11
N LEU A 84 5.71 19.91 -3.87
CA LEU A 84 4.85 19.37 -4.91
C LEU A 84 4.18 20.54 -5.65
N SER A 85 4.47 20.69 -6.94
CA SER A 85 3.73 21.57 -7.83
C SER A 85 2.89 20.74 -8.81
N GLY A 86 1.61 21.12 -8.96
CA GLY A 86 0.63 20.44 -9.81
C GLY A 86 -0.37 19.56 -9.05
N LYS A 87 -1.43 19.11 -9.75
CA LYS A 87 -2.50 18.26 -9.20
C LYS A 87 -2.07 16.79 -9.12
N THR A 88 -1.19 16.46 -8.18
CA THR A 88 -0.80 15.06 -7.93
C THR A 88 -1.89 14.35 -7.12
N GLU A 89 -1.97 13.02 -7.27
CA GLU A 89 -2.95 12.13 -6.62
C GLU A 89 -3.08 12.34 -5.10
N THR A 90 -2.01 12.81 -4.48
CA THR A 90 -1.92 13.14 -3.05
C THR A 90 -2.62 14.43 -2.63
N GLN A 91 -2.88 15.35 -3.55
CA GLN A 91 -3.81 16.48 -3.35
C GLN A 91 -5.27 16.06 -3.57
N LEU A 92 -5.52 15.08 -4.45
CA LEU A 92 -6.87 14.60 -4.75
C LEU A 92 -7.46 13.75 -3.61
N TYR A 93 -6.64 12.96 -2.92
CA TYR A 93 -7.10 12.04 -1.87
C TYR A 93 -6.86 12.51 -0.44
N GLY A 94 -6.54 13.80 -0.23
CA GLY A 94 -6.48 14.46 1.07
C GLY A 94 -5.61 13.72 2.09
N SER A 95 -4.35 14.13 2.26
CA SER A 95 -3.67 13.77 3.52
C SER A 95 -4.49 14.35 4.66
N SER A 96 -4.99 13.50 5.55
CA SER A 96 -5.70 13.81 6.79
C SER A 96 -4.84 14.57 7.83
N TRP A 97 -3.85 15.32 7.36
CA TRP A 97 -2.86 16.05 8.15
C TRP A 97 -2.85 17.53 7.76
N GLU A 98 -3.94 18.05 7.19
CA GLU A 98 -4.21 19.48 7.33
C GLU A 98 -4.72 19.72 8.74
N SER A 99 -3.81 20.20 9.59
CA SER A 99 -4.15 20.83 10.86
C SER A 99 -4.99 22.08 10.55
N THR A 100 -6.31 21.93 10.50
CA THR A 100 -7.25 23.04 10.37
C THR A 100 -7.34 23.82 11.69
N GLY A 101 -6.56 24.92 11.78
CA GLY A 101 -6.70 26.00 12.77
C GLY A 101 -6.42 25.60 14.23
N VAL A 102 -6.01 26.47 15.15
CA VAL A 102 -6.38 27.87 15.36
C VAL A 102 -5.28 28.53 16.24
N ASN A 103 -4.94 29.78 15.89
CA ASN A 103 -4.00 30.75 16.49
C ASN A 103 -2.50 30.53 16.29
#